data_AF-A0A4S8L2T9-F1
#
_entry.id   AF-A0A4S8L2T9-F1
#
_cell.length_a   1.000
_cell.length_b   1.000
_cell.length_c   1.000
_cell.angle_alpha   90.00
_cell.angle_beta   90.00
_cell.angle_gamma   90.00
#
_symmetry.space_group_name_H-M   'P 1'
#
loop_
_entity.id
_entity.type
_entity.pdbx_description
1 polymer ?
#
loop_
_entity_poly.entity_id
_entity_poly.type
_entity_poly.pdbx_seq_one_letter_code
_entity_poly.pdbx_strand_id
1 'polypeptide(L)'
;MDQLVPNIGRFRQLHLDESEWDGTTDLFSQLNVSAPKLRSMTIISDKSPFHFAGPGTEVLPSIFNGEMPSLKMLLLTHYTRWPSGYFQNLTHLCLLDQCDTQPNSRPSTSEFLDFLEMSPQLEYLII
;
A
#
# COMPACT_ATOMS: atom_id res chain seq x y z
N MET A 1 -10.33 -16.82 3.19
CA MET A 1 -9.31 -16.30 2.26
C MET A 1 -8.90 -17.29 1.18
N ASP A 2 -9.15 -18.60 1.35
CA ASP A 2 -8.82 -19.66 0.37
C ASP A 2 -9.39 -19.48 -1.05
N GLN A 3 -10.43 -18.66 -1.22
CA GLN A 3 -10.99 -18.32 -2.54
C GLN A 3 -10.41 -17.05 -3.16
N LEU A 4 -9.69 -16.23 -2.39
CA LEU A 4 -9.17 -14.93 -2.82
C LEU A 4 -7.91 -15.10 -3.67
N VAL A 5 -6.95 -15.87 -3.16
CA VAL A 5 -5.63 -16.09 -3.76
C VAL A 5 -5.70 -16.59 -5.21
N PRO A 6 -6.55 -17.59 -5.56
CA PRO A 6 -6.67 -18.06 -6.95
C PRO A 6 -7.16 -16.99 -7.94
N ASN A 7 -7.79 -15.92 -7.44
CA ASN A 7 -8.40 -14.88 -8.26
C ASN A 7 -7.62 -13.56 -8.29
N ILE A 8 -6.55 -13.40 -7.49
CA ILE A 8 -5.74 -12.17 -7.39
C ILE A 8 -5.26 -11.70 -8.77
N GLY A 9 -4.82 -12.61 -9.64
CA GLY A 9 -4.33 -12.26 -10.99
C GLY A 9 -5.40 -11.62 -11.91
N ARG A 10 -6.68 -11.65 -11.50
CA ARG A 10 -7.80 -11.00 -12.21
C ARG A 10 -8.24 -9.70 -11.56
N PHE A 11 -7.75 -9.39 -10.37
CA PHE A 11 -8.16 -8.19 -9.64
C PHE A 11 -7.77 -6.95 -10.42
N ARG A 12 -8.72 -6.02 -10.52
CA ARG A 12 -8.51 -4.68 -11.07
C ARG A 12 -8.53 -3.63 -9.98
N GLN A 13 -9.19 -3.94 -8.88
CA GLN A 13 -9.37 -3.06 -7.74
C GLN A 13 -9.24 -3.91 -6.48
N LEU A 14 -8.56 -3.38 -5.48
CA LEU A 14 -8.44 -3.97 -4.16
C LEU A 14 -8.63 -2.86 -3.13
N HIS A 15 -9.57 -3.07 -2.22
CA HIS A 15 -9.83 -2.15 -1.12
C HIS A 15 -9.78 -2.94 0.17
N LEU A 16 -8.80 -2.61 1.01
CA LEU A 16 -8.57 -3.19 2.32
C LEU A 16 -8.87 -2.13 3.37
N ASP A 17 -9.68 -2.49 4.35
CA ASP A 17 -10.07 -1.63 5.46
C ASP A 17 -9.83 -2.40 6.76
N GLU A 18 -8.97 -1.86 7.62
CA GLU A 18 -8.58 -2.49 8.89
C GLU A 18 -9.58 -2.28 10.01
N SER A 19 -10.55 -1.37 9.85
CA SER A 19 -11.46 -0.98 10.94
C SER A 19 -12.19 -2.18 11.59
N GLU A 20 -12.54 -3.16 10.78
CA GLU A 20 -13.23 -4.40 11.17
C GLU A 20 -12.28 -5.62 11.28
N TRP A 21 -10.96 -5.42 11.22
CA TRP A 21 -9.99 -6.51 11.30
C TRP A 21 -9.74 -6.93 12.76
N ASP A 22 -9.88 -8.21 13.04
CA ASP A 22 -9.70 -8.78 14.39
C ASP A 22 -8.23 -8.99 14.79
N GLY A 23 -7.29 -8.73 13.87
CA GLY A 23 -5.84 -8.82 14.11
C GLY A 23 -5.32 -10.25 14.26
N THR A 24 -6.13 -11.28 14.01
CA THR A 24 -5.75 -12.68 14.27
C THR A 24 -4.92 -13.31 13.16
N THR A 25 -4.92 -12.74 11.96
CA THR A 25 -4.14 -13.24 10.83
C THR A 25 -3.35 -12.14 10.13
N ASP A 26 -2.22 -12.51 9.55
CA ASP A 26 -1.44 -11.64 8.66
C ASP A 26 -2.08 -11.72 7.26
N LEU A 27 -2.85 -10.70 6.89
CA LEU A 27 -3.51 -10.59 5.59
C LEU A 27 -2.47 -10.47 4.46
N PHE A 28 -1.39 -9.70 4.67
CA PHE A 28 -0.42 -9.42 3.63
C PHE A 28 0.44 -10.64 3.28
N SER A 29 0.72 -11.52 4.25
CA SER A 29 1.40 -12.80 3.99
C SER A 29 0.68 -13.67 2.94
N GLN A 30 -0.63 -13.49 2.80
CA GLN A 30 -1.47 -14.23 1.85
C GLN A 30 -1.52 -13.59 0.46
N LEU A 31 -1.03 -12.36 0.32
CA LEU A 31 -0.95 -11.63 -0.95
C LEU A 31 0.38 -11.90 -1.66
N ASN A 32 0.88 -13.12 -1.65
CA ASN A 32 2.18 -13.51 -2.23
C ASN A 32 2.11 -13.96 -3.71
N VAL A 33 1.13 -13.44 -4.46
CA VAL A 33 0.88 -13.77 -5.87
C VAL A 33 0.86 -12.50 -6.69
N SER A 34 1.44 -12.49 -7.90
CA SER A 34 1.45 -11.30 -8.76
C SER A 34 0.03 -10.78 -9.05
N ALA A 35 -0.14 -9.45 -9.03
CA ALA A 35 -1.41 -8.77 -9.33
C ALA A 35 -1.29 -7.90 -10.60
N PRO A 36 -1.02 -8.50 -11.78
CA PRO A 36 -0.61 -7.76 -12.98
C PRO A 36 -1.72 -6.86 -13.55
N LYS A 37 -2.98 -7.11 -13.20
CA LYS A 37 -4.15 -6.36 -13.69
C LYS A 37 -4.67 -5.34 -12.68
N LEU A 38 -4.07 -5.25 -11.49
CA LEU A 38 -4.50 -4.33 -10.44
C LEU A 38 -4.25 -2.89 -10.90
N ARG A 39 -5.30 -2.08 -10.91
CA ARG A 39 -5.28 -0.68 -11.36
C ARG A 39 -5.52 0.31 -10.24
N SER A 40 -6.30 -0.07 -9.24
CA SER A 40 -6.58 0.74 -8.06
C SER A 40 -6.36 -0.09 -6.82
N MET A 41 -5.66 0.50 -5.85
CA MET A 41 -5.45 -0.09 -4.54
C MET A 41 -5.74 0.93 -3.45
N THR A 42 -6.51 0.52 -2.47
CA THR A 42 -6.83 1.29 -1.27
C THR A 42 -6.50 0.43 -0.06
N ILE A 43 -5.70 0.98 0.85
CA ILE A 43 -5.44 0.37 2.15
C ILE A 43 -5.70 1.44 3.20
N ILE A 44 -6.78 1.26 3.95
CA ILE A 44 -7.22 2.18 5.01
C ILE A 44 -7.07 1.45 6.35
N SER A 45 -6.62 2.21 7.34
CA SER A 45 -6.57 1.78 8.73
C SER A 45 -7.05 2.92 9.62
N ASP A 46 -7.65 2.57 10.76
CA ASP A 46 -8.15 3.49 11.78
C ASP A 46 -7.28 3.51 13.05
N LYS A 47 -6.19 2.72 13.11
CA LYS A 47 -5.38 2.50 14.32
C LYS A 47 -3.88 2.57 14.02
N SER A 48 -3.11 3.24 14.89
CA SER A 48 -1.64 3.17 14.92
C SER A 48 -1.17 2.50 16.23
N PRO A 49 -0.22 1.55 16.19
CA PRO A 49 0.48 1.05 15.00
C PRO A 49 -0.26 -0.13 14.32
N PHE A 50 -0.10 -0.28 12.99
CA PHE A 50 -0.87 -1.20 12.13
C PHE A 50 -0.73 -2.67 12.50
N HIS A 51 -1.79 -3.46 12.25
CA HIS A 51 -1.87 -4.88 12.56
C HIS A 51 -1.94 -5.80 11.34
N PHE A 52 -2.23 -5.29 10.13
CA PHE A 52 -2.30 -6.12 8.92
C PHE A 52 -0.99 -6.88 8.59
N ALA A 53 0.16 -6.41 9.08
CA ALA A 53 1.48 -7.00 8.88
C ALA A 53 2.06 -7.69 10.14
N GLY A 54 1.24 -7.95 11.16
CA GLY A 54 1.71 -8.37 12.49
C GLY A 54 1.91 -7.18 13.45
N PRO A 55 2.65 -7.34 14.57
CA PRO A 55 2.76 -6.30 15.59
C PRO A 55 3.45 -5.03 15.06
N GLY A 56 2.65 -4.00 14.77
CA GLY A 56 2.98 -2.58 14.92
C GLY A 56 4.06 -2.01 13.99
N THR A 57 3.92 -2.16 12.68
CA THR A 57 4.83 -1.54 11.69
C THR A 57 4.12 -0.52 10.81
N GLU A 58 4.70 0.67 10.66
CA GLU A 58 4.26 1.71 9.71
C GLU A 58 4.78 1.47 8.28
N VAL A 59 5.54 0.38 8.08
CA VAL A 59 6.05 -0.07 6.79
C VAL A 59 5.06 -1.06 6.19
N LEU A 60 4.57 -0.75 4.99
CA LEU A 60 3.80 -1.69 4.17
C LEU A 60 4.73 -2.87 3.79
N PRO A 61 4.39 -4.12 4.12
CA PRO A 61 5.21 -5.26 3.74
C PRO A 61 5.18 -5.48 2.22
N SER A 62 6.10 -6.32 1.75
CA SER A 62 6.08 -6.70 0.36
C SER A 62 4.82 -7.52 0.04
N ILE A 63 3.99 -7.03 -0.87
CA ILE A 63 2.77 -7.67 -1.35
C ILE A 63 2.83 -7.84 -2.87
N PHE A 64 2.09 -8.82 -3.38
CA PHE A 64 2.01 -9.18 -4.79
C PHE A 64 3.37 -9.48 -5.44
N ASN A 65 4.32 -10.02 -4.66
CA ASN A 65 5.72 -10.24 -5.04
C ASN A 65 6.42 -8.95 -5.54
N GLY A 66 5.93 -7.78 -5.12
CA GLY A 66 6.42 -6.48 -5.59
C GLY A 66 5.97 -6.08 -6.99
N GLU A 67 5.11 -6.87 -7.65
CA GLU A 67 4.68 -6.61 -9.02
C GLU A 67 3.23 -6.12 -9.09
N MET A 68 3.08 -4.83 -9.33
CA MET A 68 1.80 -4.18 -9.62
C MET A 68 1.90 -3.27 -10.86
N PRO A 69 2.30 -3.81 -12.03
CA PRO A 69 2.66 -3.00 -13.20
C PRO A 69 1.52 -2.16 -13.79
N SER A 70 0.26 -2.53 -13.52
CA SER A 70 -0.91 -1.80 -14.01
C SER A 70 -1.45 -0.78 -13.01
N LEU A 71 -0.83 -0.62 -11.83
CA LEU A 71 -1.38 0.22 -10.78
C LEU A 71 -1.32 1.69 -11.20
N LYS A 72 -2.44 2.39 -11.05
CA LYS A 72 -2.62 3.79 -11.46
C LYS A 72 -3.16 4.67 -10.34
N MET A 73 -3.90 4.09 -9.40
CA MET A 73 -4.53 4.81 -8.30
C MET A 73 -4.14 4.14 -6.98
N LEU A 74 -3.53 4.91 -6.09
CA LEU A 74 -3.12 4.44 -4.77
C LEU A 74 -3.72 5.34 -3.69
N LEU A 75 -4.37 4.73 -2.70
CA LEU A 75 -4.73 5.37 -1.44
C LEU A 75 -4.12 4.57 -0.29
N LEU A 76 -3.33 5.24 0.54
CA LEU A 76 -2.80 4.69 1.78
C LEU A 76 -3.16 5.60 2.95
N THR A 77 -3.76 5.04 3.99
CA THR A 77 -3.86 5.71 5.29
C THR A 77 -2.77 5.18 6.20
N HIS A 78 -2.04 6.09 6.84
CA HIS A 78 -0.98 5.85 7.82
C HIS A 78 0.26 4.99 7.42
N TYR A 79 0.27 4.29 6.28
CA TYR A 79 1.49 3.63 5.78
C TYR A 79 2.48 4.66 5.25
N THR A 80 3.54 4.90 6.02
CA THR A 80 4.54 5.94 5.73
C THR A 80 5.74 5.41 4.92
N ARG A 81 6.00 4.10 4.92
CA ARG A 81 7.07 3.49 4.11
C ARG A 81 6.60 2.24 3.39
N TRP A 82 7.29 1.92 2.31
CA TRP A 82 7.08 0.72 1.48
C TRP A 82 8.41 0.32 0.83
N PRO A 83 8.52 -0.91 0.27
CA PRO A 83 9.75 -1.35 -0.39
C PRO A 83 10.13 -0.43 -1.57
N SER A 84 11.44 -0.25 -1.78
CA SER A 84 11.94 0.55 -2.91
C SER A 84 11.45 -0.01 -4.25
N GLY A 85 11.12 0.88 -5.18
CA GLY A 85 10.57 0.53 -6.49
C GLY A 85 9.09 0.14 -6.47
N TYR A 86 8.41 0.17 -5.32
CA TYR A 86 6.95 0.04 -5.28
C TYR A 86 6.27 1.23 -5.94
N PHE A 87 5.07 0.96 -6.45
CA PHE A 87 4.13 1.95 -6.95
C PHE A 87 4.75 2.90 -7.98
N GLN A 88 4.98 2.36 -9.16
CA GLN A 88 5.49 3.13 -10.30
C GLN A 88 4.32 3.52 -11.21
N ASN A 89 4.52 4.56 -12.01
CA ASN A 89 3.59 4.97 -13.05
C ASN A 89 2.17 5.32 -12.54
N LEU A 90 2.06 5.82 -11.31
CA LEU A 90 0.79 6.30 -10.76
C LEU A 90 0.26 7.51 -11.53
N THR A 91 -1.06 7.65 -11.53
CA THR A 91 -1.79 8.84 -12.00
C THR A 91 -2.49 9.55 -10.84
N HIS A 92 -2.88 8.81 -9.80
CA HIS A 92 -3.52 9.34 -8.60
C HIS A 92 -2.84 8.75 -7.38
N LEU A 93 -2.39 9.63 -6.48
CA LEU A 93 -1.79 9.29 -5.20
C LEU A 93 -2.53 10.03 -4.09
N CYS A 94 -3.00 9.29 -3.09
CA CYS A 94 -3.63 9.82 -1.90
C CYS A 94 -2.97 9.20 -0.66
N LEU A 95 -2.31 10.04 0.14
CA LEU A 95 -1.70 9.66 1.41
C LEU A 95 -2.44 10.37 2.52
N LEU A 96 -3.18 9.65 3.36
CA LEU A 96 -4.00 10.22 4.42
C LEU A 96 -3.45 9.86 5.80
N ASP A 97 -3.64 10.75 6.76
CA ASP A 97 -3.32 10.55 8.18
C ASP A 97 -1.92 9.97 8.45
N GLN A 98 -0.93 10.41 7.67
CA GLN A 98 0.44 9.95 7.77
C GLN A 98 1.06 10.40 9.12
N CYS A 99 1.01 9.53 10.13
CA CYS A 99 1.40 9.83 11.50
C CYS A 99 2.92 9.72 11.69
N ASP A 100 3.47 10.46 12.65
CA ASP A 100 4.90 10.41 13.03
C ASP A 100 5.02 9.80 14.44
N THR A 101 4.45 8.61 14.61
CA THR A 101 4.46 7.91 15.90
C THR A 101 5.82 7.30 16.23
N GLN A 102 6.69 7.14 15.22
CA GLN A 102 8.06 6.63 15.39
C GLN A 102 9.08 7.54 14.69
N PRO A 103 10.25 7.82 15.32
CA PRO A 103 11.33 8.56 14.68
C PRO A 103 11.75 7.90 13.36
N ASN A 104 11.80 8.67 12.27
CA ASN A 104 12.11 8.20 10.91
C ASN A 104 11.07 7.25 10.28
N SER A 105 9.83 7.32 10.76
CA SER A 105 8.68 6.70 10.10
C SER A 105 8.43 7.30 8.72
N ARG A 106 8.43 8.63 8.62
CA ARG A 106 8.14 9.34 7.36
C ARG A 106 9.38 9.38 6.45
N PRO A 107 9.19 9.31 5.12
CA PRO A 107 10.27 9.59 4.19
C PRO A 107 10.69 11.04 4.37
N SER A 108 11.99 11.29 4.24
CA SER A 108 12.50 12.65 4.06
C SER A 108 11.88 13.28 2.81
N THR A 109 11.90 14.62 2.73
CA THR A 109 11.42 15.33 1.54
C THR A 109 12.08 14.83 0.27
N SER A 110 13.39 14.55 0.31
CA SER A 110 14.11 14.01 -0.85
C SER A 110 13.61 12.62 -1.24
N GLU A 111 13.46 11.69 -0.28
CA GLU A 111 12.92 10.35 -0.57
C GLU A 111 11.49 10.43 -1.11
N PHE A 112 10.69 11.38 -0.63
CA PHE A 112 9.34 11.60 -1.16
C PHE A 112 9.36 12.14 -2.59
N LEU A 113 10.25 13.08 -2.91
CA LEU A 113 10.41 13.59 -4.28
C LEU A 113 10.92 12.50 -5.23
N ASP A 114 11.92 11.71 -4.81
CA ASP A 114 12.41 10.55 -5.56
C ASP A 114 11.26 9.57 -5.87
N PHE A 115 10.36 9.37 -4.91
CA PHE A 115 9.16 8.56 -5.11
C PHE A 115 8.21 9.16 -6.15
N LEU A 116 7.92 10.47 -6.10
CA LEU A 116 7.09 11.14 -7.10
C LEU A 116 7.70 11.05 -8.50
N GLU A 117 9.02 11.12 -8.63
CA GLU A 117 9.74 10.97 -9.90
C GLU A 117 9.53 9.59 -10.56
N MET A 118 9.25 8.55 -9.78
CA MET A 118 8.89 7.21 -10.32
C MET A 118 7.51 7.17 -10.98
N SER A 119 6.71 8.23 -10.86
CA SER A 119 5.37 8.36 -11.43
C SER A 119 5.24 9.63 -12.29
N PRO A 120 5.92 9.69 -13.45
CA PRO A 120 5.91 10.88 -14.31
C PRO A 120 4.53 11.18 -14.94
N GLN A 121 3.56 10.28 -14.79
CA GLN A 121 2.17 10.44 -15.23
C GLN A 121 1.24 10.88 -14.09
N LEU A 122 1.77 11.28 -12.94
CA LEU A 122 0.96 11.69 -11.80
C LEU A 122 0.16 12.96 -12.13
N GLU A 123 -1.17 12.86 -12.07
CA GLU A 123 -2.12 13.94 -12.34
C GLU A 123 -2.72 14.50 -11.04
N TYR A 124 -2.88 13.64 -10.02
CA TYR A 124 -3.50 13.98 -8.75
C TYR A 124 -2.63 13.55 -7.58
N LEU A 125 -2.36 14.50 -6.68
CA LEU A 125 -1.64 14.30 -5.44
C LEU A 125 -2.47 14.87 -4.28
N ILE A 126 -2.79 14.02 -3.31
CA ILE A 126 -3.43 14.35 -2.04
C ILE A 126 -2.52 13.84 -0.92
N ILE A 127 -2.16 14.70 0.02
CA ILE A 127 -1.25 14.43 1.14
C ILE A 127 -1.78 15.02 2.45
#